data_AF-A0A969MYA4-F1
#
_entry.id   AF-A0A969MYA4-F1
#
_cell.length_a   1.000
_cell.length_b   1.000
_cell.length_c   1.000
_cell.angle_alpha   90.00
_cell.angle_beta   90.00
_cell.angle_gamma   90.00
#
_symmetry.space_group_name_H-M   'P 1'
#
loop_
_entity.id
_entity.type
_entity.pdbx_description
1 polymer ?
#
loop_
_entity_poly.entity_id
_entity_poly.type
_entity_poly.pdbx_seq_one_letter_code
_entity_poly.pdbx_strand_id
1 'polypeptide(L)'
;MAFLSEGNVTPMIYLDPSLNRWAAGTFVISLFVVLALTLAPFNFDFEGSVSLAEIASRFSHRSLTDDWIANILLYTPLGFSLAAWLWAKRVSESLQFACVLLFSFSLSATVEVLQMFLDSRVSASTDVYANSAGGVLGLLCFNRWGQTVTFNVFLSIEESIQGFIQRRIAACPIQNMTFILIGYVTMLFFLSSSLQNAIHLGNWTQPYFLLIGNDQAIGSPWEGYVSKISIADQAVSEQEIAQFFAKETLPETLQKSLVASYDLLSRRESYLDQTGNSPKLVWRGDSVQTGNKDSNLVNSNRWLETETEASFINQKLRRSSQFTLSAVLATADVGQTLPAPILSLSNQTSERRNLALAQHGSELILWLRTSVNNTEGTNPELIIPNVFTDTNFHHLLITYNDSRLHVYIDSLQNQITFTLNPGVVIFQKLLPLEKFKNTGLTVCNILYYALLFLPLGILTGLVIALSKYRLARHAVLIVESVLLAPLAFELLRTLRTGHEPNLASFLLGATFTAAAVSVILIGRKL
;
A
#
# COMPACT_ATOMS: atom_id res chain seq x y z
N MET A 1 61.50 -10.93 45.61
CA MET A 1 61.76 -9.77 44.74
C MET A 1 61.54 -10.25 43.31
N ALA A 2 60.36 -10.02 42.75
CA ALA A 2 60.08 -8.95 41.77
C ALA A 2 60.92 -9.16 40.50
N PHE A 3 60.38 -9.47 39.32
CA PHE A 3 59.39 -8.72 38.54
C PHE A 3 58.86 -9.66 37.44
N LEU A 4 57.61 -9.44 37.00
CA LEU A 4 57.16 -9.39 35.59
C LEU A 4 55.63 -9.27 35.62
N SER A 5 55.14 -8.02 35.72
CA SER A 5 53.73 -7.72 35.45
C SER A 5 53.54 -7.60 33.94
N GLU A 6 52.73 -8.48 33.39
CA GLU A 6 52.19 -8.37 32.04
C GLU A 6 51.56 -6.99 31.85
N GLY A 7 52.13 -6.22 30.91
CA GLY A 7 51.54 -4.98 30.47
C GLY A 7 50.24 -5.27 29.74
N ASN A 8 49.13 -4.78 30.30
CA ASN A 8 47.88 -4.59 29.58
C ASN A 8 48.14 -3.60 28.42
N VAL A 9 48.51 -4.13 27.26
CA VAL A 9 48.45 -3.40 26.00
C VAL A 9 46.98 -3.35 25.62
N THR A 10 46.28 -2.29 26.02
CA THR A 10 45.03 -1.92 25.36
C THR A 10 45.37 -1.72 23.88
N PRO A 11 44.77 -2.47 22.94
CA PRO A 11 45.00 -2.22 21.54
C PRO A 11 44.49 -0.81 21.27
N MET A 12 45.41 0.09 20.88
CA MET A 12 45.04 1.36 20.29
C MET A 12 44.35 1.02 18.96
N ILE A 13 43.04 0.77 19.02
CA ILE A 13 42.19 0.57 17.86
C ILE A 13 42.23 1.89 17.10
N TYR A 14 42.98 1.91 16.00
CA TYR A 14 42.93 2.99 15.03
C TYR A 14 41.46 3.24 14.68
N LEU A 15 41.01 4.48 14.86
CA LEU A 15 39.69 4.94 14.43
C LEU A 15 39.63 4.84 12.91
N ASP A 16 39.16 3.71 12.40
CA ASP A 16 39.00 3.49 10.98
C ASP A 16 37.95 4.48 10.43
N PRO A 17 38.28 5.30 9.42
CA PRO A 17 37.32 6.15 8.72
C PRO A 17 36.08 5.39 8.20
N SER A 18 36.20 4.08 7.96
CA SER A 18 35.08 3.21 7.59
C SER A 18 33.97 3.21 8.66
N LEU A 19 34.33 3.09 9.94
CA LEU A 19 33.39 3.04 11.06
C LEU A 19 32.54 4.31 11.15
N ASN A 20 33.14 5.47 10.94
CA ASN A 20 32.44 6.76 10.97
C ASN A 20 31.40 6.87 9.84
N ARG A 21 31.74 6.43 8.62
CA ARG A 21 30.82 6.47 7.48
C ARG A 21 29.65 5.52 7.67
N TRP A 22 29.89 4.34 8.23
CA TRP A 22 28.85 3.36 8.53
C TRP A 22 27.94 3.79 9.67
N ALA A 23 28.51 4.26 10.79
CA ALA A 23 27.72 4.76 11.91
C ALA A 23 26.79 5.89 11.44
N ALA A 24 27.30 6.82 10.62
CA ALA A 24 26.49 7.87 10.02
C ALA A 24 25.41 7.33 9.06
N GLY A 25 25.75 6.39 8.16
CA GLY A 25 24.79 5.81 7.22
C GLY A 25 23.66 5.04 7.91
N THR A 26 24.00 4.17 8.86
CA THR A 26 23.03 3.40 9.66
C THR A 26 22.19 4.34 10.53
N PHE A 27 22.77 5.39 11.09
CA PHE A 27 22.04 6.41 11.84
C PHE A 27 21.00 7.12 10.96
N VAL A 28 21.40 7.57 9.77
CA VAL A 28 20.48 8.23 8.82
C VAL A 28 19.35 7.29 8.39
N ILE A 29 19.67 6.04 8.06
CA ILE A 29 18.67 5.03 7.67
C ILE A 29 17.72 4.76 8.84
N SER A 30 18.24 4.58 10.04
CA SER A 30 17.45 4.27 11.24
C SER A 30 16.56 5.44 11.63
N LEU A 31 17.08 6.68 11.54
CA LEU A 31 16.30 7.91 11.73
C LEU A 31 15.18 8.02 10.70
N PHE A 32 15.47 7.75 9.43
CA PHE A 32 14.47 7.77 8.36
C PHE A 32 13.38 6.71 8.60
N VAL A 33 13.77 5.48 8.95
CA VAL A 33 12.83 4.38 9.25
C VAL A 33 11.95 4.72 10.44
N VAL A 34 12.51 5.27 11.52
CA VAL A 34 11.76 5.76 12.68
C VAL A 34 10.72 6.78 12.22
N LEU A 35 11.14 7.87 11.56
CA LEU A 35 10.24 8.92 11.11
C LEU A 35 9.18 8.40 10.13
N ALA A 36 9.57 7.51 9.20
CA ALA A 36 8.66 6.96 8.21
C ALA A 36 7.58 6.06 8.81
N LEU A 37 7.94 5.18 9.75
CA LEU A 37 6.98 4.26 10.36
C LEU A 37 6.08 4.95 11.39
N THR A 38 6.60 5.95 12.11
CA THR A 38 5.84 6.63 13.17
C THR A 38 4.99 7.79 12.66
N LEU A 39 5.47 8.57 11.67
CA LEU A 39 4.75 9.75 11.16
C LEU A 39 3.90 9.46 9.93
N ALA A 40 3.97 8.26 9.36
CA ALA A 40 3.05 7.87 8.31
C ALA A 40 1.59 7.91 8.80
N PRO A 41 0.66 8.50 8.01
CA PRO A 41 0.79 8.76 6.57
C PRO A 41 1.23 10.19 6.18
N PHE A 42 1.74 11.01 7.12
CA PHE A 42 2.18 12.40 6.91
C PHE A 42 1.08 13.40 6.51
N ASN A 43 -0.19 13.10 6.80
CA ASN A 43 -1.33 13.97 6.55
C ASN A 43 -1.61 14.89 7.76
N PHE A 44 -0.67 15.77 8.06
CA PHE A 44 -0.81 16.64 9.23
C PHE A 44 -1.93 17.68 9.05
N ASP A 45 -2.89 17.69 9.97
CA ASP A 45 -3.89 18.75 10.09
C ASP A 45 -3.47 19.74 11.18
N PHE A 46 -3.09 20.94 10.76
CA PHE A 46 -2.68 22.03 11.65
C PHE A 46 -3.78 23.08 11.86
N GLU A 47 -4.98 22.89 11.30
CA GLU A 47 -6.07 23.86 11.38
C GLU A 47 -6.77 23.87 12.76
N GLY A 48 -6.63 22.77 13.52
CA GLY A 48 -7.13 22.67 14.89
C GLY A 48 -6.23 23.39 15.92
N SER A 49 -6.80 24.26 16.74
CA SER A 49 -6.11 24.82 17.91
C SER A 49 -5.99 23.76 19.01
N VAL A 50 -4.85 23.07 19.08
CA VAL A 50 -4.58 22.07 20.14
C VAL A 50 -4.41 22.79 21.49
N SER A 51 -5.31 22.54 22.43
CA SER A 51 -5.22 23.12 23.78
C SER A 51 -4.23 22.36 24.66
N LEU A 52 -3.53 23.06 25.58
CA LEU A 52 -2.61 22.43 26.55
C LEU A 52 -3.29 21.33 27.40
N ALA A 53 -4.59 21.46 27.66
CA ALA A 53 -5.37 20.47 28.40
C ALA A 53 -5.60 19.18 27.57
N GLU A 54 -5.75 19.30 26.26
CA GLU A 54 -5.93 18.17 25.34
C GLU A 54 -4.62 17.41 25.09
N ILE A 55 -3.49 18.13 25.07
CA ILE A 55 -2.15 17.54 25.10
C ILE A 55 -2.02 16.68 26.36
N ALA A 56 -2.30 17.24 27.54
CA ALA A 56 -2.16 16.53 28.81
C ALA A 56 -3.09 15.32 28.93
N SER A 57 -4.32 15.38 28.41
CA SER A 57 -5.27 14.26 28.47
C SER A 57 -4.87 13.09 27.58
N ARG A 58 -4.33 13.34 26.38
CA ARG A 58 -3.87 12.28 25.47
C ARG A 58 -2.58 11.60 25.94
N PHE A 59 -1.66 12.33 26.58
CA PHE A 59 -0.48 11.73 27.23
C PHE A 59 -0.83 10.77 28.41
N SER A 60 -2.08 10.75 28.88
CA SER A 60 -2.51 9.83 29.96
C SER A 60 -2.91 8.43 29.47
N HIS A 61 -3.06 8.22 28.16
CA HIS A 61 -3.41 6.91 27.58
C HIS A 61 -2.20 5.96 27.56
N ARG A 62 -2.42 4.69 27.91
CA ARG A 62 -1.39 3.63 27.92
C ARG A 62 -1.52 2.76 26.67
N SER A 63 -0.41 2.51 25.98
CA SER A 63 -0.34 1.54 24.88
C SER A 63 -0.44 0.08 25.38
N LEU A 64 -0.93 -0.81 24.51
CA LEU A 64 -0.98 -2.26 24.76
C LEU A 64 0.45 -2.82 24.83
N THR A 65 0.65 -3.96 25.52
CA THR A 65 1.99 -4.54 25.78
C THR A 65 2.77 -4.93 24.52
N ASP A 66 2.09 -5.23 23.41
CA ASP A 66 2.74 -5.65 22.16
C ASP A 66 3.42 -4.47 21.43
N ASP A 67 2.92 -3.24 21.60
CA ASP A 67 3.48 -2.02 21.01
C ASP A 67 4.85 -1.66 21.62
N TRP A 68 5.07 -2.04 22.89
CA TRP A 68 6.32 -1.75 23.61
C TRP A 68 7.54 -2.43 22.99
N ILE A 69 7.43 -3.70 22.60
CA ILE A 69 8.55 -4.44 22.02
C ILE A 69 8.92 -3.87 20.66
N ALA A 70 7.92 -3.55 19.83
CA ALA A 70 8.13 -2.94 18.52
C ALA A 70 8.85 -1.59 18.63
N ASN A 71 8.43 -0.74 19.56
CA ASN A 71 9.03 0.57 19.83
C ASN A 71 10.49 0.47 20.32
N ILE A 72 10.77 -0.45 21.24
CA ILE A 72 12.14 -0.74 21.71
C ILE A 72 13.02 -1.18 20.53
N LEU A 73 12.55 -2.15 19.73
CA LEU A 73 13.30 -2.67 18.59
C LEU A 73 13.53 -1.61 17.50
N LEU A 74 12.54 -0.74 17.26
CA LEU A 74 12.62 0.32 16.27
C LEU A 74 13.72 1.35 16.59
N TYR A 75 13.87 1.73 17.86
CA TYR A 75 14.89 2.70 18.30
C TYR A 75 16.26 2.07 18.60
N THR A 76 16.35 0.74 18.71
CA THR A 76 17.62 0.04 19.00
C THR A 76 18.71 0.30 17.95
N PRO A 77 18.46 0.20 16.62
CA PRO A 77 19.44 0.53 15.59
C PRO A 77 19.91 2.00 15.62
N LEU A 78 19.00 2.92 15.95
CA LEU A 78 19.29 4.34 16.10
C LEU A 78 20.26 4.58 17.27
N GLY A 79 19.97 3.99 18.43
CA GLY A 79 20.82 4.08 19.62
C GLY A 79 22.20 3.45 19.40
N PHE A 80 22.25 2.28 18.75
CA PHE A 80 23.50 1.59 18.41
C PHE A 80 24.39 2.43 17.49
N SER A 81 23.82 3.00 16.43
CA SER A 81 24.57 3.79 15.44
C SER A 81 25.02 5.14 15.97
N LEU A 82 24.20 5.81 16.80
CA LEU A 82 24.59 7.03 17.50
C LEU A 82 25.72 6.78 18.51
N ALA A 83 25.64 5.69 19.28
CA ALA A 83 26.71 5.27 20.18
C ALA A 83 28.02 5.01 19.41
N ALA A 84 27.93 4.29 18.29
CA ALA A 84 29.08 4.04 17.42
C ALA A 84 29.73 5.32 16.90
N TRP A 85 28.92 6.30 16.49
CA TRP A 85 29.40 7.58 15.99
C TRP A 85 30.07 8.42 17.09
N LEU A 86 29.47 8.50 18.28
CA LEU A 86 30.03 9.22 19.42
C LEU A 86 31.32 8.58 19.95
N TRP A 87 31.35 7.25 20.00
CA TRP A 87 32.56 6.49 20.32
C TRP A 87 33.67 6.79 19.32
N ALA A 88 33.34 6.86 18.03
CA ALA A 88 34.31 7.20 16.99
C ALA A 88 34.84 8.65 17.10
N LYS A 89 34.12 9.53 17.81
CA LYS A 89 34.56 10.89 18.16
C LYS A 89 35.25 10.97 19.54
N ARG A 90 35.54 9.83 20.17
CA ARG A 90 36.19 9.72 21.49
C ARG A 90 35.39 10.39 22.62
N VAL A 91 34.07 10.41 22.50
CA VAL A 91 33.17 10.90 23.57
C VAL A 91 33.16 9.88 24.72
N SER A 92 33.17 10.36 25.97
CA SER A 92 33.16 9.48 27.16
C SER A 92 31.84 8.70 27.28
N GLU A 93 31.87 7.49 27.85
CA GLU A 93 30.70 6.61 27.94
C GLU A 93 29.50 7.26 28.63
N SER A 94 29.74 8.02 29.71
CA SER A 94 28.68 8.75 30.41
C SER A 94 28.02 9.81 29.51
N LEU A 95 28.83 10.51 28.71
CA LEU A 95 28.31 11.51 27.78
C LEU A 95 27.62 10.84 26.58
N GLN A 96 28.09 9.67 26.13
CA GLN A 96 27.38 8.87 25.13
C GLN A 96 26.00 8.45 25.62
N PHE A 97 25.90 7.93 26.85
CA PHE A 97 24.63 7.58 27.46
C PHE A 97 23.69 8.79 27.52
N ALA A 98 24.18 9.93 28.01
CA ALA A 98 23.40 11.16 28.08
C ALA A 98 22.92 11.62 26.69
N CYS A 99 23.81 11.63 25.68
CA CYS A 99 23.47 12.01 24.31
C CYS A 99 22.44 11.05 23.68
N VAL A 100 22.63 9.73 23.80
CA VAL A 100 21.71 8.74 23.22
C VAL A 100 20.34 8.81 23.89
N LEU A 101 20.30 8.93 25.22
CA LEU A 101 19.05 9.06 25.97
C LEU A 101 18.33 10.34 25.60
N LEU A 102 19.02 11.49 25.63
CA LEU A 102 18.43 12.79 25.30
C LEU A 102 17.95 12.84 23.84
N PHE A 103 18.72 12.29 22.90
CA PHE A 103 18.33 12.26 21.49
C PHE A 103 17.11 11.36 21.27
N SER A 104 17.11 10.15 21.82
CA SER A 104 16.00 9.20 21.67
C SER A 104 14.72 9.74 22.30
N PHE A 105 14.83 10.32 23.50
CA PHE A 105 13.72 10.98 24.19
C PHE A 105 13.19 12.17 23.39
N SER A 106 14.06 13.08 22.96
CA SER A 106 13.66 14.29 22.23
C SER A 106 13.04 13.96 20.88
N LEU A 107 13.62 13.01 20.15
CA LEU A 107 13.07 12.54 18.88
C LEU A 107 11.70 11.90 19.10
N SER A 108 11.54 11.01 20.08
CA SER A 108 10.25 10.39 20.37
C SER A 108 9.22 11.41 20.82
N ALA A 109 9.56 12.35 21.70
CA ALA A 109 8.66 13.41 22.13
C ALA A 109 8.22 14.30 20.96
N THR A 110 9.15 14.62 20.05
CA THR A 110 8.84 15.37 18.83
C THR A 110 7.87 14.58 17.94
N VAL A 111 8.12 13.29 17.74
CA VAL A 111 7.24 12.40 16.98
C VAL A 111 5.85 12.33 17.60
N GLU A 112 5.73 12.14 18.91
CA GLU A 112 4.44 12.10 19.61
C GLU A 112 3.66 13.41 19.45
N VAL A 113 4.33 14.56 19.55
CA VAL A 113 3.73 15.88 19.32
C VAL A 113 3.26 16.02 17.87
N LEU A 114 4.07 15.58 16.91
CA LEU A 114 3.69 15.60 15.49
C LEU A 114 2.49 14.68 15.20
N GLN A 115 2.42 13.53 15.87
CA GLN A 115 1.28 12.61 15.77
C GLN A 115 -0.02 13.19 16.33
N MET A 116 0.02 14.23 17.19
CA MET A 116 -1.19 14.92 17.64
C MET A 116 -1.94 15.61 16.50
N PHE A 117 -1.22 15.96 15.43
CA PHE A 117 -1.77 16.55 14.21
C PHE A 117 -2.14 15.47 13.18
N LEU A 118 -2.17 14.19 13.55
CA LEU A 118 -2.57 13.09 12.69
C LEU A 118 -3.83 12.42 13.25
N ASP A 119 -4.97 12.61 12.58
CA ASP A 119 -6.29 12.09 13.02
C ASP A 119 -6.34 10.56 13.19
N SER A 120 -5.44 9.82 12.53
CA SER A 120 -5.38 8.35 12.52
C SER A 120 -4.44 7.74 13.57
N ARG A 121 -3.86 8.56 14.45
CA ARG A 121 -2.87 8.15 15.47
C ARG A 121 -3.31 8.56 16.88
N VAL A 122 -2.98 7.71 17.84
CA VAL A 122 -3.17 7.97 19.26
C VAL A 122 -1.78 8.17 19.86
N SER A 123 -1.47 9.37 20.33
CA SER A 123 -0.22 9.65 21.04
C SER A 123 -0.25 8.96 22.41
N ALA A 124 0.85 8.33 22.80
CA ALA A 124 0.97 7.63 24.08
C ALA A 124 2.27 7.99 24.79
N SER A 125 2.19 8.43 26.05
CA SER A 125 3.38 8.72 26.87
C SER A 125 4.27 7.50 27.05
N THR A 126 3.67 6.31 27.06
CA THR A 126 4.36 5.02 27.17
C THR A 126 5.33 4.75 26.02
N ASP A 127 5.06 5.30 24.83
CA ASP A 127 5.89 5.09 23.65
C ASP A 127 7.18 5.90 23.74
N VAL A 128 7.16 7.09 24.36
CA VAL A 128 8.37 7.88 24.67
C VAL A 128 9.33 7.09 25.55
N TYR A 129 8.81 6.39 26.56
CA TYR A 129 9.64 5.57 27.44
C TYR A 129 10.19 4.34 26.71
N ALA A 130 9.35 3.63 25.93
CA ALA A 130 9.77 2.46 25.16
C ALA A 130 10.83 2.80 24.10
N ASN A 131 10.64 3.89 23.35
CA ASN A 131 11.60 4.39 22.35
C ASN A 131 12.92 4.83 23.00
N SER A 132 12.86 5.54 24.13
CA SER A 132 14.04 5.93 24.90
C SER A 132 14.80 4.70 25.43
N ALA A 133 14.09 3.69 25.92
CA ALA A 133 14.67 2.43 26.36
C ALA A 133 15.32 1.66 25.19
N GLY A 134 14.69 1.66 24.01
CA GLY A 134 15.27 1.12 22.77
C GLY A 134 16.60 1.80 22.40
N GLY A 135 16.66 3.13 22.46
CA GLY A 135 17.90 3.87 22.25
C GLY A 135 19.02 3.46 23.22
N VAL A 136 18.70 3.36 24.52
CA VAL A 136 19.67 2.90 25.54
C VAL A 136 20.08 1.45 25.31
N LEU A 137 19.15 0.56 24.94
CA LEU A 137 19.46 -0.83 24.59
C LEU A 137 20.44 -0.90 23.41
N GLY A 138 20.25 -0.06 22.39
CA GLY A 138 21.18 0.09 21.27
C GLY A 138 22.59 0.49 21.72
N LEU A 139 22.72 1.47 22.62
CA LEU A 139 24.00 1.86 23.23
C LEU A 139 24.64 0.69 23.99
N LEU A 140 23.88 -0.03 24.81
CA LEU A 140 24.40 -1.18 25.56
C LEU A 140 24.90 -2.29 24.61
N CYS A 141 24.16 -2.58 23.55
CA CYS A 141 24.56 -3.51 22.51
C CYS A 141 25.87 -3.06 21.83
N PHE A 142 26.03 -1.77 21.55
CA PHE A 142 27.27 -1.23 20.98
C PHE A 142 28.45 -1.32 21.94
N ASN A 143 28.28 -0.93 23.21
CA ASN A 143 29.35 -1.00 24.20
C ASN A 143 29.77 -2.45 24.49
N ARG A 144 28.83 -3.40 24.45
CA ARG A 144 29.09 -4.81 24.77
C ARG A 144 29.66 -5.60 23.59
N TRP A 145 29.16 -5.35 22.39
CA TRP A 145 29.46 -6.15 21.20
C TRP A 145 29.82 -5.32 19.98
N GLY A 146 29.54 -4.02 19.96
CA GLY A 146 29.74 -3.15 18.81
C GLY A 146 31.17 -3.13 18.30
N GLN A 147 32.19 -3.09 19.16
CA GLN A 147 33.57 -3.15 18.67
C GLN A 147 33.88 -4.49 17.97
N THR A 148 33.44 -5.61 18.53
CA THR A 148 33.68 -6.95 17.97
C THR A 148 32.82 -7.22 16.74
N VAL A 149 31.54 -6.86 16.77
CA VAL A 149 30.59 -7.01 15.67
C VAL A 149 30.96 -6.07 14.55
N THR A 150 31.18 -4.79 14.84
CA THR A 150 31.53 -3.79 13.83
C THR A 150 32.90 -4.08 13.21
N PHE A 151 33.88 -4.55 13.97
CA PHE A 151 35.18 -4.91 13.39
C PHE A 151 35.15 -6.24 12.61
N ASN A 152 34.66 -7.33 13.22
CA ASN A 152 34.76 -8.67 12.61
C ASN A 152 33.72 -8.93 11.52
N VAL A 153 32.47 -8.47 11.69
CA VAL A 153 31.44 -8.68 10.67
C VAL A 153 31.65 -7.71 9.51
N PHE A 154 32.12 -6.48 9.74
CA PHE A 154 32.17 -5.50 8.66
C PHE A 154 33.47 -5.51 7.90
N LEU A 155 34.64 -5.75 8.51
CA LEU A 155 35.85 -5.98 7.71
C LEU A 155 35.71 -7.26 6.89
N SER A 156 35.09 -8.31 7.44
CA SER A 156 34.83 -9.52 6.66
C SER A 156 33.83 -9.30 5.53
N ILE A 157 32.77 -8.50 5.74
CA ILE A 157 31.83 -8.11 4.67
C ILE A 157 32.51 -7.19 3.66
N GLU A 158 33.25 -6.16 4.07
CA GLU A 158 33.90 -5.21 3.17
C GLU A 158 35.03 -5.86 2.37
N GLU A 159 35.90 -6.66 3.00
CA GLU A 159 36.94 -7.43 2.29
C GLU A 159 36.33 -8.53 1.41
N SER A 160 35.28 -9.22 1.85
CA SER A 160 34.62 -10.25 1.03
C SER A 160 33.87 -9.63 -0.16
N ILE A 161 33.16 -8.51 0.04
CA ILE A 161 32.44 -7.81 -1.01
C ILE A 161 33.43 -7.15 -1.97
N GLN A 162 34.43 -6.41 -1.49
CA GLN A 162 35.45 -5.81 -2.36
C GLN A 162 36.24 -6.89 -3.09
N GLY A 163 36.66 -7.96 -2.40
CA GLY A 163 37.38 -9.08 -2.99
C GLY A 163 36.55 -9.85 -4.02
N PHE A 164 35.28 -10.14 -3.73
CA PHE A 164 34.37 -10.79 -4.68
C PHE A 164 34.08 -9.91 -5.89
N ILE A 165 33.76 -8.62 -5.68
CA ILE A 165 33.46 -7.69 -6.77
C ILE A 165 34.70 -7.45 -7.63
N GLN A 166 35.89 -7.20 -7.05
CA GLN A 166 37.12 -6.99 -7.82
C GLN A 166 37.53 -8.25 -8.61
N ARG A 167 37.43 -9.45 -8.01
CA ARG A 167 37.88 -10.70 -8.65
C ARG A 167 36.90 -11.27 -9.67
N ARG A 168 35.59 -11.08 -9.49
CA ARG A 168 34.57 -11.72 -10.34
C ARG A 168 33.78 -10.74 -11.21
N ILE A 169 33.39 -9.58 -10.69
CA ILE A 169 32.45 -8.68 -11.37
C ILE A 169 33.18 -7.59 -12.16
N ALA A 170 34.20 -6.96 -11.58
CA ALA A 170 35.00 -5.91 -12.23
C ALA A 170 35.92 -6.44 -13.35
N ALA A 171 36.14 -7.75 -13.40
CA ALA A 171 36.86 -8.43 -14.49
C ALA A 171 35.92 -9.01 -15.57
N CYS A 172 34.59 -8.94 -15.36
CA CYS A 172 33.61 -9.55 -16.25
C CYS A 172 33.40 -8.68 -17.50
N PRO A 173 33.52 -9.23 -18.73
CA PRO A 173 33.23 -8.48 -19.96
C PRO A 173 31.85 -7.80 -19.90
N ILE A 174 31.72 -6.60 -20.48
CA ILE A 174 30.46 -5.85 -20.42
C ILE A 174 29.28 -6.61 -21.04
N GLN A 175 29.54 -7.45 -22.06
CA GLN A 175 28.54 -8.36 -22.64
C GLN A 175 27.92 -9.27 -21.58
N ASN A 176 28.72 -9.79 -20.64
CA ASN A 176 28.23 -10.61 -19.53
C ASN A 176 27.39 -9.78 -18.56
N MET A 177 27.72 -8.50 -18.36
CA MET A 177 26.91 -7.59 -17.53
C MET A 177 25.57 -7.28 -18.18
N THR A 178 25.52 -7.08 -19.50
CA THR A 178 24.28 -6.96 -20.26
C THR A 178 23.44 -8.24 -20.14
N PHE A 179 24.04 -9.44 -20.23
CA PHE A 179 23.31 -10.69 -20.00
C PHE A 179 22.77 -10.84 -18.58
N ILE A 180 23.55 -10.43 -17.56
CA ILE A 180 23.09 -10.39 -16.17
C ILE A 180 21.91 -9.43 -16.03
N LEU A 181 21.96 -8.26 -16.67
CA LEU A 181 20.87 -7.29 -16.64
C LEU A 181 19.61 -7.82 -17.32
N ILE A 182 19.75 -8.47 -18.47
CA ILE A 182 18.63 -9.14 -19.16
C ILE A 182 18.04 -10.22 -18.25
N GLY A 183 18.89 -11.06 -17.63
CA GLY A 183 18.45 -12.06 -16.67
C GLY A 183 17.73 -11.45 -15.47
N TYR A 184 18.23 -10.32 -14.97
CA TYR A 184 17.63 -9.57 -13.88
C TYR A 184 16.24 -9.04 -14.25
N VAL A 185 16.11 -8.30 -15.36
CA VAL A 185 14.81 -7.78 -15.84
C VAL A 185 13.83 -8.91 -16.11
N THR A 186 14.30 -10.02 -16.69
CA THR A 186 13.49 -11.22 -16.92
C THR A 186 13.00 -11.84 -15.62
N MET A 187 13.88 -11.98 -14.62
CA MET A 187 13.52 -12.44 -13.27
C MET A 187 12.49 -11.51 -12.64
N LEU A 188 12.70 -10.19 -12.72
CA LEU A 188 11.77 -9.20 -12.19
C LEU A 188 10.40 -9.30 -12.88
N PHE A 189 10.37 -9.50 -14.20
CA PHE A 189 9.14 -9.71 -14.94
C PHE A 189 8.39 -10.95 -14.45
N PHE A 190 9.07 -12.10 -14.28
CA PHE A 190 8.42 -13.31 -13.78
C PHE A 190 7.93 -13.16 -12.33
N LEU A 191 8.72 -12.51 -11.47
CA LEU A 191 8.32 -12.22 -10.09
C LEU A 191 7.08 -11.31 -10.04
N SER A 192 7.13 -10.19 -10.78
CA SER A 192 6.01 -9.24 -10.91
C SER A 192 4.78 -9.94 -11.47
N SER A 193 4.97 -10.80 -12.47
CA SER A 193 3.92 -11.56 -13.11
C SER A 193 3.22 -12.50 -12.13
N SER A 194 4.00 -13.25 -11.37
CA SER A 194 3.47 -14.15 -10.33
C SER A 194 2.70 -13.41 -9.25
N LEU A 195 3.19 -12.24 -8.81
CA LEU A 195 2.53 -11.42 -7.80
C LEU A 195 1.21 -10.83 -8.33
N GLN A 196 1.20 -10.38 -9.59
CA GLN A 196 0.01 -9.83 -10.24
C GLN A 196 -1.14 -10.85 -10.30
N ASN A 197 -0.84 -12.14 -10.49
CA ASN A 197 -1.87 -13.19 -10.49
C ASN A 197 -2.66 -13.26 -9.17
N ALA A 198 -2.09 -12.77 -8.08
CA ALA A 198 -2.74 -12.76 -6.78
C ALA A 198 -3.89 -11.72 -6.71
N ILE A 199 -3.95 -10.78 -7.66
CA ILE A 199 -4.97 -9.71 -7.73
C ILE A 199 -6.24 -10.18 -8.47
N HIS A 200 -6.21 -11.38 -9.06
CA HIS A 200 -7.39 -11.99 -9.68
C HIS A 200 -8.50 -12.32 -8.66
N LEU A 201 -9.72 -12.40 -9.18
CA LEU A 201 -10.96 -12.69 -8.46
C LEU A 201 -11.19 -14.20 -8.25
N GLY A 202 -10.15 -15.02 -8.46
CA GLY A 202 -10.23 -16.48 -8.45
C GLY A 202 -10.66 -17.10 -7.12
N ASN A 203 -10.56 -16.35 -6.01
CA ASN A 203 -10.94 -16.76 -4.67
C ASN A 203 -12.40 -16.43 -4.28
N TRP A 204 -13.20 -15.93 -5.23
CA TRP A 204 -14.59 -15.56 -4.98
C TRP A 204 -15.46 -16.76 -4.61
N THR A 205 -16.28 -16.59 -3.58
CA THR A 205 -17.23 -17.59 -3.08
C THR A 205 -18.46 -17.59 -3.99
N GLN A 206 -18.88 -18.75 -4.49
CA GLN A 206 -20.03 -18.86 -5.39
C GLN A 206 -21.41 -18.66 -4.73
N PRO A 207 -21.72 -19.29 -3.57
CA PRO A 207 -23.06 -19.25 -2.98
C PRO A 207 -23.38 -17.93 -2.24
N TYR A 208 -22.94 -16.80 -2.76
CA TYR A 208 -23.31 -15.48 -2.23
C TYR A 208 -24.56 -14.95 -2.92
N PHE A 209 -25.38 -14.25 -2.13
CA PHE A 209 -26.58 -13.57 -2.59
C PHE A 209 -26.20 -12.21 -3.17
N LEU A 210 -27.06 -11.68 -4.04
CA LEU A 210 -27.00 -10.26 -4.40
C LEU A 210 -27.98 -9.52 -3.50
N LEU A 211 -27.44 -8.61 -2.69
CA LEU A 211 -28.15 -7.79 -1.72
C LEU A 211 -28.15 -6.33 -2.19
N ILE A 212 -29.25 -5.62 -1.95
CA ILE A 212 -29.35 -4.18 -2.22
C ILE A 212 -29.91 -3.49 -0.99
N GLY A 213 -29.11 -2.55 -0.47
CA GLY A 213 -29.40 -1.59 0.60
C GLY A 213 -29.44 -2.12 2.03
N ASN A 214 -29.30 -3.43 2.25
CA ASN A 214 -29.01 -3.94 3.59
C ASN A 214 -28.19 -5.23 3.52
N ASP A 215 -26.95 -5.15 4.01
CA ASP A 215 -26.13 -6.32 4.32
C ASP A 215 -26.13 -6.50 5.85
N GLN A 216 -26.97 -7.42 6.32
CA GLN A 216 -27.18 -7.64 7.75
C GLN A 216 -25.89 -7.98 8.51
N ALA A 217 -24.89 -8.53 7.83
CA ALA A 217 -23.61 -8.85 8.45
C ALA A 217 -22.83 -7.59 8.87
N ILE A 218 -23.01 -6.47 8.17
CA ILE A 218 -22.37 -5.19 8.49
C ILE A 218 -23.15 -4.43 9.58
N GLY A 219 -24.48 -4.60 9.61
CA GLY A 219 -25.33 -3.99 10.62
C GLY A 219 -25.63 -2.50 10.42
N SER A 220 -25.20 -1.91 9.30
CA SER A 220 -25.54 -0.54 8.90
C SER A 220 -26.36 -0.55 7.59
N PRO A 221 -27.69 -0.33 7.66
CA PRO A 221 -28.54 -0.34 6.48
C PRO A 221 -28.45 0.98 5.71
N TRP A 222 -28.54 0.90 4.39
CA TRP A 222 -28.52 2.06 3.50
C TRP A 222 -29.94 2.56 3.20
N GLU A 223 -30.09 3.88 3.23
CA GLU A 223 -31.34 4.56 2.88
C GLU A 223 -31.26 5.23 1.50
N GLY A 224 -32.06 4.76 0.55
CA GLY A 224 -32.08 5.36 -0.77
C GLY A 224 -32.85 4.57 -1.82
N TYR A 225 -32.67 5.00 -3.07
CA TYR A 225 -33.37 4.49 -4.23
C TYR A 225 -32.38 3.89 -5.22
N VAL A 226 -32.68 2.70 -5.72
CA VAL A 226 -31.96 2.11 -6.85
C VAL A 226 -32.94 1.92 -7.99
N SER A 227 -32.62 2.44 -9.17
CA SER A 227 -33.51 2.40 -10.34
C SER A 227 -33.08 1.33 -11.34
N LYS A 228 -31.78 1.09 -11.51
CA LYS A 228 -31.26 0.09 -12.45
C LYS A 228 -29.92 -0.47 -11.97
N ILE A 229 -29.75 -1.77 -12.12
CA ILE A 229 -28.47 -2.47 -11.92
C ILE A 229 -28.19 -3.35 -13.14
N SER A 230 -26.98 -3.28 -13.66
CA SER A 230 -26.52 -4.16 -14.74
C SER A 230 -25.09 -4.61 -14.47
N ILE A 231 -24.85 -5.92 -14.56
CA ILE A 231 -23.56 -6.56 -14.29
C ILE A 231 -23.12 -7.33 -15.54
N ALA A 232 -21.89 -7.13 -15.98
CA ALA A 232 -21.29 -7.84 -17.12
C ALA A 232 -19.96 -8.51 -16.73
N ASP A 233 -19.61 -9.61 -17.40
CA ASP A 233 -18.37 -10.39 -17.16
C ASP A 233 -17.17 -9.90 -17.99
N GLN A 234 -17.28 -8.69 -18.56
CA GLN A 234 -16.21 -8.04 -19.32
C GLN A 234 -16.02 -6.59 -18.87
N ALA A 235 -14.77 -6.13 -18.93
CA ALA A 235 -14.45 -4.72 -18.80
C ALA A 235 -14.71 -4.00 -20.12
N VAL A 236 -15.30 -2.81 -20.05
CA VAL A 236 -15.58 -1.97 -21.22
C VAL A 236 -14.41 -1.02 -21.47
N SER A 237 -14.11 -0.74 -22.74
CA SER A 237 -13.11 0.25 -23.13
C SER A 237 -13.62 1.70 -22.97
N GLU A 238 -12.72 2.67 -22.78
CA GLU A 238 -13.11 4.09 -22.65
C GLU A 238 -13.95 4.60 -23.83
N GLN A 239 -13.68 4.12 -25.05
CA GLN A 239 -14.43 4.49 -26.25
C GLN A 239 -15.89 4.01 -26.20
N GLU A 240 -16.12 2.81 -25.70
CA GLU A 240 -17.46 2.25 -25.55
C GLU A 240 -18.20 2.91 -24.39
N ILE A 241 -17.50 3.26 -23.31
CA ILE A 241 -18.07 4.07 -22.21
C ILE A 241 -18.48 5.45 -22.73
N ALA A 242 -17.71 6.02 -23.66
CA ALA A 242 -18.06 7.31 -24.24
C ALA A 242 -19.34 7.24 -25.07
N GLN A 243 -19.53 6.13 -25.80
CA GLN A 243 -20.77 5.87 -26.53
C GLN A 243 -21.95 5.63 -25.58
N PHE A 244 -21.71 4.98 -24.44
CA PHE A 244 -22.71 4.71 -23.42
C PHE A 244 -23.29 6.00 -22.84
N PHE A 245 -22.45 6.92 -22.36
CA PHE A 245 -22.91 8.20 -21.82
C PHE A 245 -23.51 9.13 -22.88
N ALA A 246 -23.09 9.01 -24.15
CA ALA A 246 -23.63 9.83 -25.24
C ALA A 246 -25.02 9.36 -25.73
N LYS A 247 -25.32 8.06 -25.66
CA LYS A 247 -26.55 7.47 -26.21
C LYS A 247 -27.51 6.91 -25.17
N GLU A 248 -27.10 6.87 -23.89
CA GLU A 248 -27.79 6.20 -22.78
C GLU A 248 -28.14 4.71 -23.04
N THR A 249 -27.50 4.11 -24.04
CA THR A 249 -27.69 2.71 -24.42
C THR A 249 -26.43 1.91 -24.12
N LEU A 250 -26.59 0.78 -23.43
CA LEU A 250 -25.51 -0.18 -23.18
C LEU A 250 -24.85 -0.58 -24.52
N PRO A 251 -23.52 -0.50 -24.66
CA PRO A 251 -22.80 -0.92 -25.86
C PRO A 251 -23.15 -2.38 -26.23
N GLU A 252 -23.18 -2.72 -27.52
CA GLU A 252 -23.52 -4.08 -27.98
C GLU A 252 -22.61 -5.17 -27.38
N THR A 253 -21.34 -4.85 -27.15
CA THR A 253 -20.37 -5.70 -26.45
C THR A 253 -20.83 -6.00 -25.03
N LEU A 254 -21.20 -4.95 -24.29
CA LEU A 254 -21.71 -5.09 -22.94
C LEU A 254 -23.01 -5.89 -22.89
N GLN A 255 -23.93 -5.67 -23.85
CA GLN A 255 -25.19 -6.43 -23.95
C GLN A 255 -24.94 -7.94 -24.12
N LYS A 256 -23.92 -8.34 -24.89
CA LYS A 256 -23.54 -9.74 -25.08
C LYS A 256 -22.85 -10.34 -23.85
N SER A 257 -22.10 -9.54 -23.10
CA SER A 257 -21.42 -9.97 -21.87
C SER A 257 -22.27 -9.80 -20.61
N LEU A 258 -23.53 -9.39 -20.75
CA LEU A 258 -24.41 -9.11 -19.63
C LEU A 258 -24.73 -10.40 -18.86
N VAL A 259 -24.43 -10.38 -17.56
CA VAL A 259 -24.59 -11.52 -16.65
C VAL A 259 -25.91 -11.42 -15.89
N ALA A 260 -26.29 -10.21 -15.51
CA ALA A 260 -27.56 -9.91 -14.86
C ALA A 260 -27.96 -8.45 -15.10
N SER A 261 -29.25 -8.17 -15.23
CA SER A 261 -29.79 -6.81 -15.31
C SER A 261 -31.18 -6.73 -14.67
N TYR A 262 -31.33 -5.80 -13.74
CA TYR A 262 -32.56 -5.55 -13.01
C TYR A 262 -33.01 -4.11 -13.23
N ASP A 263 -34.27 -3.97 -13.65
CA ASP A 263 -34.97 -2.70 -13.73
C ASP A 263 -35.88 -2.56 -12.50
N LEU A 264 -35.54 -1.60 -11.65
CA LEU A 264 -36.15 -1.33 -10.35
C LEU A 264 -36.94 0.00 -10.36
N LEU A 265 -37.08 0.66 -11.52
CA LEU A 265 -37.80 1.94 -11.65
C LEU A 265 -39.26 1.83 -11.20
N SER A 266 -39.94 0.77 -11.63
CA SER A 266 -41.36 0.56 -11.34
C SER A 266 -41.53 -0.38 -10.17
N ARG A 267 -42.36 -0.01 -9.18
CA ARG A 267 -42.67 -0.86 -8.02
C ARG A 267 -43.17 -2.24 -8.45
N ARG A 268 -42.51 -3.30 -7.99
CA ARG A 268 -42.96 -4.69 -8.14
C ARG A 268 -42.74 -5.49 -6.85
N GLU A 269 -43.46 -6.59 -6.71
CA GLU A 269 -43.25 -7.55 -5.61
C GLU A 269 -41.93 -8.30 -5.75
N SER A 270 -41.50 -8.52 -6.99
CA SER A 270 -40.19 -9.08 -7.33
C SER A 270 -39.70 -8.53 -8.65
N TYR A 271 -38.40 -8.59 -8.86
CA TYR A 271 -37.73 -8.08 -10.06
C TYR A 271 -36.99 -9.23 -10.72
N LEU A 272 -37.46 -9.59 -11.92
CA LEU A 272 -36.83 -10.62 -12.74
C LEU A 272 -35.56 -10.06 -13.37
N ASP A 273 -34.53 -10.89 -13.42
CA ASP A 273 -33.35 -10.62 -14.24
C ASP A 273 -33.74 -10.63 -15.73
N GLN A 274 -33.47 -9.52 -16.43
CA GLN A 274 -33.75 -9.37 -17.85
C GLN A 274 -32.91 -10.31 -18.72
N THR A 275 -31.77 -10.81 -18.22
CA THR A 275 -30.95 -11.79 -18.94
C THR A 275 -31.44 -13.23 -18.77
N GLY A 276 -32.27 -13.48 -17.75
CA GLY A 276 -32.76 -14.82 -17.39
C GLY A 276 -31.71 -15.75 -16.79
N ASN A 277 -30.52 -15.26 -16.41
CA ASN A 277 -29.43 -16.09 -15.90
C ASN A 277 -29.30 -16.08 -14.37
N SER A 278 -29.79 -15.03 -13.71
CA SER A 278 -29.71 -14.83 -12.26
C SER A 278 -31.10 -14.94 -11.60
N PRO A 279 -31.19 -15.38 -10.33
CA PRO A 279 -32.47 -15.43 -9.60
C PRO A 279 -33.13 -14.05 -9.50
N LYS A 280 -34.46 -14.03 -9.39
CA LYS A 280 -35.20 -12.78 -9.19
C LYS A 280 -34.85 -12.14 -7.84
N LEU A 281 -34.85 -10.82 -7.80
CA LEU A 281 -34.77 -10.05 -6.56
C LEU A 281 -36.16 -10.00 -5.91
N VAL A 282 -36.21 -10.25 -4.61
CA VAL A 282 -37.42 -10.20 -3.79
C VAL A 282 -37.21 -9.29 -2.60
N TRP A 283 -38.29 -8.66 -2.15
CA TRP A 283 -38.25 -7.87 -0.93
C TRP A 283 -38.11 -8.77 0.31
N ARG A 284 -37.24 -8.37 1.22
CA ARG A 284 -37.02 -8.97 2.55
C ARG A 284 -37.28 -7.93 3.63
N GLY A 285 -37.43 -8.40 4.87
CA GLY A 285 -37.81 -7.58 6.01
C GLY A 285 -39.32 -7.51 6.24
N ASP A 286 -39.76 -6.44 6.89
CA ASP A 286 -41.13 -6.31 7.38
C ASP A 286 -42.13 -5.95 6.27
N SER A 287 -43.21 -6.71 6.21
CA SER A 287 -44.35 -6.41 5.34
C SER A 287 -45.27 -5.39 6.02
N VAL A 288 -44.97 -4.09 5.98
CA VAL A 288 -45.85 -3.09 6.62
C VAL A 288 -46.45 -2.09 5.64
N GLN A 289 -47.76 -2.25 5.50
CA GLN A 289 -48.85 -1.31 5.25
C GLN A 289 -48.75 -0.34 4.06
N THR A 290 -49.61 -0.65 3.09
CA THR A 290 -50.38 0.27 2.26
C THR A 290 -50.55 1.67 2.88
N GLY A 291 -49.78 2.66 2.42
CA GLY A 291 -50.04 4.05 2.75
C GLY A 291 -48.95 5.07 2.41
N ASN A 292 -47.66 4.70 2.51
CA ASN A 292 -46.58 5.67 2.29
C ASN A 292 -46.18 5.81 0.81
N LYS A 293 -45.96 7.06 0.39
CA LYS A 293 -45.76 7.50 -1.00
C LYS A 293 -44.41 7.10 -1.62
N ASP A 294 -43.43 6.65 -0.83
CA ASP A 294 -42.09 6.31 -1.31
C ASP A 294 -41.87 4.79 -1.35
N SER A 295 -42.54 4.12 -2.29
CA SER A 295 -42.67 2.66 -2.29
C SER A 295 -41.44 1.85 -2.74
N ASN A 296 -40.45 2.52 -3.33
CA ASN A 296 -39.19 1.91 -3.81
C ASN A 296 -37.99 2.28 -2.93
N LEU A 297 -38.23 2.95 -1.80
CA LEU A 297 -37.19 3.26 -0.83
C LEU A 297 -36.68 1.96 -0.21
N VAL A 298 -35.37 1.77 -0.28
CA VAL A 298 -34.64 0.73 0.46
C VAL A 298 -34.17 1.34 1.78
N ASN A 299 -34.33 0.61 2.87
CA ASN A 299 -33.92 1.04 4.21
C ASN A 299 -33.71 -0.15 5.16
N SER A 300 -33.50 0.15 6.45
CA SER A 300 -33.33 -0.83 7.54
C SER A 300 -34.40 -1.90 7.63
N ASN A 301 -35.66 -1.55 7.35
CA ASN A 301 -36.81 -2.44 7.51
C ASN A 301 -37.13 -3.24 6.25
N ARG A 302 -36.62 -2.80 5.09
CA ARG A 302 -36.96 -3.40 3.80
C ARG A 302 -35.84 -3.27 2.78
N TRP A 303 -35.35 -4.41 2.31
CA TRP A 303 -34.26 -4.51 1.35
C TRP A 303 -34.54 -5.54 0.25
N LEU A 304 -33.72 -5.54 -0.80
CA LEU A 304 -33.81 -6.53 -1.87
C LEU A 304 -32.71 -7.56 -1.74
N GLU A 305 -33.08 -8.82 -1.98
CA GLU A 305 -32.18 -9.96 -1.99
C GLU A 305 -32.61 -10.94 -3.07
N THR A 306 -31.65 -11.65 -3.69
CA THR A 306 -31.98 -12.73 -4.62
C THR A 306 -32.70 -13.88 -3.92
N GLU A 307 -33.74 -14.44 -4.55
CA GLU A 307 -34.54 -15.52 -3.95
C GLU A 307 -33.68 -16.73 -3.55
N THR A 308 -32.63 -17.01 -4.34
CA THR A 308 -31.59 -18.00 -4.09
C THR A 308 -30.21 -17.37 -4.31
N GLU A 309 -29.14 -18.10 -4.04
CA GLU A 309 -27.77 -17.61 -4.23
C GLU A 309 -27.53 -17.17 -5.68
N ALA A 310 -26.90 -16.01 -5.86
CA ALA A 310 -26.54 -15.45 -7.17
C ALA A 310 -25.30 -16.15 -7.76
N SER A 311 -25.28 -17.49 -7.72
CA SER A 311 -24.13 -18.32 -8.07
C SER A 311 -23.63 -18.09 -9.50
N PHE A 312 -24.55 -17.81 -10.44
CA PHE A 312 -24.18 -17.50 -11.82
C PHE A 312 -23.34 -16.22 -11.91
N ILE A 313 -23.75 -15.15 -11.20
CA ILE A 313 -23.00 -13.89 -11.15
C ILE A 313 -21.60 -14.15 -10.60
N ASN A 314 -21.52 -14.74 -9.40
CA ASN A 314 -20.24 -15.00 -8.75
C ASN A 314 -19.34 -15.91 -9.58
N GLN A 315 -19.88 -16.95 -10.24
CA GLN A 315 -19.11 -17.85 -11.08
C GLN A 315 -18.57 -17.17 -12.34
N LYS A 316 -19.38 -16.34 -13.00
CA LYS A 316 -18.97 -15.62 -14.22
C LYS A 316 -17.87 -14.61 -13.93
N LEU A 317 -18.07 -13.75 -12.93
CA LEU A 317 -17.08 -12.72 -12.58
C LEU A 317 -15.77 -13.34 -12.04
N ARG A 318 -15.86 -14.44 -11.30
CA ARG A 318 -14.69 -15.22 -10.87
C ARG A 318 -13.88 -15.76 -12.06
N ARG A 319 -14.56 -16.33 -13.07
CA ARG A 319 -13.92 -16.94 -14.24
C ARG A 319 -13.30 -15.91 -15.17
N SER A 320 -13.98 -14.79 -15.39
CA SER A 320 -13.46 -13.71 -16.24
C SER A 320 -12.36 -12.92 -15.55
N SER A 321 -12.40 -12.80 -14.21
CA SER A 321 -11.52 -11.90 -13.43
C SER A 321 -11.55 -10.44 -13.92
N GLN A 322 -12.65 -10.07 -14.56
CA GLN A 322 -12.96 -8.73 -15.05
C GLN A 322 -14.48 -8.54 -15.00
N PHE A 323 -14.95 -7.31 -14.79
CA PHE A 323 -16.37 -7.03 -14.74
C PHE A 323 -16.67 -5.58 -15.08
N THR A 324 -17.94 -5.33 -15.39
CA THR A 324 -18.52 -3.99 -15.43
C THR A 324 -19.81 -3.99 -14.61
N LEU A 325 -19.93 -3.03 -13.70
CA LEU A 325 -21.12 -2.79 -12.89
C LEU A 325 -21.66 -1.40 -13.21
N SER A 326 -22.88 -1.34 -13.73
CA SER A 326 -23.64 -0.10 -13.91
C SER A 326 -24.73 -0.06 -12.86
N ALA A 327 -24.81 1.03 -12.09
CA ALA A 327 -25.85 1.25 -11.11
C ALA A 327 -26.37 2.69 -11.22
N VAL A 328 -27.68 2.86 -11.23
CA VAL A 328 -28.32 4.18 -11.17
C VAL A 328 -29.05 4.28 -9.83
N LEU A 329 -28.57 5.15 -8.96
CA LEU A 329 -28.95 5.19 -7.55
C LEU A 329 -29.00 6.61 -7.00
N ALA A 330 -29.79 6.84 -5.97
CA ALA A 330 -29.93 8.11 -5.27
C ALA A 330 -29.95 7.84 -3.75
N THR A 331 -29.16 8.58 -2.98
CA THR A 331 -29.24 8.48 -1.51
C THR A 331 -30.45 9.26 -0.99
N ALA A 332 -31.09 8.75 0.06
CA ALA A 332 -32.10 9.50 0.82
C ALA A 332 -31.49 10.23 2.02
N ASP A 333 -30.27 9.84 2.43
CA ASP A 333 -29.55 10.42 3.56
C ASP A 333 -28.07 10.67 3.22
N VAL A 334 -27.72 11.94 3.02
CA VAL A 334 -26.34 12.39 2.76
C VAL A 334 -25.44 12.33 4.02
N GLY A 335 -26.04 12.15 5.20
CA GLY A 335 -25.38 12.22 6.51
C GLY A 335 -25.01 10.87 7.12
N GLN A 336 -25.05 9.77 6.36
CA GLN A 336 -24.73 8.43 6.90
C GLN A 336 -23.32 8.37 7.50
N THR A 337 -23.25 8.20 8.82
CA THR A 337 -21.99 8.23 9.58
C THR A 337 -21.26 6.88 9.62
N LEU A 338 -21.93 5.79 9.26
CA LEU A 338 -21.35 4.46 9.17
C LEU A 338 -21.39 3.96 7.72
N PRO A 339 -20.44 3.11 7.29
CA PRO A 339 -20.46 2.51 5.97
C PRO A 339 -21.73 1.66 5.75
N ALA A 340 -22.66 2.15 4.94
CA ALA A 340 -23.92 1.47 4.66
C ALA A 340 -23.92 0.84 3.25
N PRO A 341 -24.04 -0.50 3.13
CA PRO A 341 -23.99 -1.19 1.85
C PRO A 341 -25.20 -0.89 0.97
N ILE A 342 -24.92 -0.36 -0.22
CA ILE A 342 -25.89 -0.11 -1.29
C ILE A 342 -26.11 -1.39 -2.10
N LEU A 343 -25.03 -2.09 -2.44
CA LEU A 343 -25.05 -3.33 -3.22
C LEU A 343 -23.96 -4.26 -2.67
N SER A 344 -24.28 -5.52 -2.41
CA SER A 344 -23.32 -6.49 -1.86
C SER A 344 -23.49 -7.88 -2.49
N LEU A 345 -22.37 -8.53 -2.81
CA LEU A 345 -22.26 -9.96 -3.12
C LEU A 345 -21.66 -10.67 -1.91
N SER A 346 -22.52 -11.05 -0.96
CA SER A 346 -22.10 -11.59 0.34
C SER A 346 -23.07 -12.67 0.85
N ASN A 347 -22.78 -13.18 2.04
CA ASN A 347 -23.73 -13.90 2.86
C ASN A 347 -24.12 -13.04 4.08
N GLN A 348 -25.41 -12.91 4.39
CA GLN A 348 -25.89 -12.08 5.51
C GLN A 348 -25.41 -12.53 6.90
N THR A 349 -24.70 -13.67 7.00
CA THR A 349 -24.27 -14.28 8.27
C THR A 349 -22.83 -13.97 8.66
N SER A 350 -22.02 -13.42 7.77
CA SER A 350 -20.63 -13.07 8.06
C SER A 350 -20.22 -11.86 7.24
N GLU A 351 -19.27 -11.06 7.73
CA GLU A 351 -18.76 -9.89 6.99
C GLU A 351 -17.95 -10.26 5.73
N ARG A 352 -17.98 -11.52 5.29
CA ARG A 352 -17.30 -11.98 4.09
C ARG A 352 -18.11 -11.63 2.85
N ARG A 353 -17.42 -11.07 1.87
CA ARG A 353 -18.02 -10.63 0.60
C ARG A 353 -17.07 -10.82 -0.56
N ASN A 354 -17.61 -10.86 -1.77
CA ASN A 354 -16.82 -10.81 -2.99
C ASN A 354 -16.64 -9.37 -3.48
N LEU A 355 -17.73 -8.60 -3.39
CA LEU A 355 -17.83 -7.23 -3.88
C LEU A 355 -18.91 -6.52 -3.08
N ALA A 356 -18.70 -5.26 -2.71
CA ALA A 356 -19.74 -4.40 -2.19
C ALA A 356 -19.48 -2.93 -2.48
N LEU A 357 -20.58 -2.19 -2.71
CA LEU A 357 -20.63 -0.74 -2.76
C LEU A 357 -21.30 -0.26 -1.49
N ALA A 358 -20.69 0.68 -0.78
CA ALA A 358 -21.23 1.27 0.42
C ALA A 358 -21.15 2.80 0.37
N GLN A 359 -22.09 3.48 1.02
CA GLN A 359 -22.02 4.92 1.26
C GLN A 359 -21.41 5.17 2.65
N HIS A 360 -20.53 6.16 2.75
CA HIS A 360 -20.07 6.71 4.03
C HIS A 360 -19.99 8.23 3.89
N GLY A 361 -20.93 8.94 4.50
CA GLY A 361 -21.16 10.36 4.30
C GLY A 361 -21.41 10.67 2.83
N SER A 362 -20.58 11.53 2.24
CA SER A 362 -20.60 11.87 0.81
C SER A 362 -19.73 10.93 -0.05
N GLU A 363 -18.98 10.02 0.54
CA GLU A 363 -18.07 9.11 -0.14
C GLU A 363 -18.76 7.79 -0.54
N LEU A 364 -18.41 7.26 -1.70
CA LEU A 364 -18.71 5.89 -2.10
C LEU A 364 -17.49 5.01 -1.81
N ILE A 365 -17.66 3.97 -1.01
CA ILE A 365 -16.65 2.98 -0.71
C ILE A 365 -16.90 1.74 -1.56
N LEU A 366 -15.85 1.26 -2.21
CA LEU A 366 -15.86 -0.01 -2.92
C LEU A 366 -14.97 -1.01 -2.18
N TRP A 367 -15.61 -2.07 -1.68
CA TRP A 367 -14.92 -3.23 -1.12
C TRP A 367 -14.86 -4.33 -2.17
N LEU A 368 -13.64 -4.68 -2.59
CA LEU A 368 -13.41 -5.66 -3.63
C LEU A 368 -12.49 -6.75 -3.09
N ARG A 369 -12.97 -7.99 -3.02
CA ARG A 369 -12.14 -9.11 -2.60
C ARG A 369 -11.26 -9.60 -3.76
N THR A 370 -9.98 -9.75 -3.48
CA THR A 370 -8.96 -10.34 -4.36
C THR A 370 -8.31 -11.53 -3.65
N SER A 371 -7.42 -12.27 -4.32
CA SER A 371 -6.77 -13.43 -3.69
C SER A 371 -5.75 -13.07 -2.60
N VAL A 372 -5.49 -11.78 -2.38
CA VAL A 372 -4.49 -11.32 -1.40
C VAL A 372 -5.10 -10.59 -0.22
N ASN A 373 -6.20 -9.88 -0.40
CA ASN A 373 -6.80 -9.13 0.70
C ASN A 373 -7.64 -10.00 1.62
N ASN A 374 -8.09 -9.38 2.72
CA ASN A 374 -8.93 -10.04 3.70
C ASN A 374 -10.27 -10.50 3.08
N THR A 375 -10.95 -11.42 3.77
CA THR A 375 -12.21 -11.99 3.28
C THR A 375 -13.37 -10.99 3.22
N GLU A 376 -13.20 -9.82 3.85
CA GLU A 376 -14.14 -8.69 3.84
C GLU A 376 -13.91 -7.74 2.67
N GLY A 377 -12.77 -7.82 1.97
CA GLY A 377 -12.44 -6.93 0.85
C GLY A 377 -12.18 -5.47 1.23
N THR A 378 -11.82 -5.20 2.48
CA THR A 378 -11.62 -3.85 3.03
C THR A 378 -10.16 -3.38 3.01
N ASN A 379 -9.20 -4.24 2.62
CA ASN A 379 -7.79 -3.85 2.61
C ASN A 379 -7.15 -4.02 1.22
N PRO A 380 -6.90 -2.95 0.45
CA PRO A 380 -7.23 -1.55 0.74
C PRO A 380 -8.70 -1.20 0.45
N GLU A 381 -9.25 -0.23 1.17
CA GLU A 381 -10.52 0.39 0.81
C GLU A 381 -10.34 1.35 -0.37
N LEU A 382 -11.24 1.27 -1.35
CA LEU A 382 -11.25 2.14 -2.51
C LEU A 382 -12.33 3.19 -2.33
N ILE A 383 -11.92 4.45 -2.11
CA ILE A 383 -12.83 5.53 -1.71
C ILE A 383 -13.01 6.50 -2.88
N ILE A 384 -14.25 6.72 -3.28
CA ILE A 384 -14.63 7.64 -4.34
C ILE A 384 -15.31 8.85 -3.67
N PRO A 385 -14.63 10.02 -3.59
CA PRO A 385 -15.18 11.19 -2.90
C PRO A 385 -16.33 11.82 -3.68
N ASN A 386 -17.19 12.54 -2.95
CA ASN A 386 -18.21 13.44 -3.49
C ASN A 386 -19.22 12.78 -4.45
N VAL A 387 -19.61 11.53 -4.18
CA VAL A 387 -20.67 10.85 -4.93
C VAL A 387 -22.05 11.18 -4.36
N PHE A 388 -22.15 11.28 -3.03
CA PHE A 388 -23.42 11.45 -2.32
C PHE A 388 -23.53 12.84 -1.68
N THR A 389 -23.21 13.89 -2.44
CA THR A 389 -23.34 15.29 -1.98
C THR A 389 -24.76 15.81 -2.06
N ASP A 390 -25.63 15.14 -2.80
CA ASP A 390 -27.03 15.46 -2.96
C ASP A 390 -27.89 14.18 -3.05
N THR A 391 -29.20 14.35 -3.17
CA THR A 391 -30.18 13.26 -3.19
C THR A 391 -30.69 12.94 -4.61
N ASN A 392 -30.01 13.40 -5.66
CA ASN A 392 -30.39 13.11 -7.04
C ASN A 392 -29.92 11.70 -7.44
N PHE A 393 -30.43 11.23 -8.59
CA PHE A 393 -29.94 10.00 -9.19
C PHE A 393 -28.58 10.24 -9.83
N HIS A 394 -27.60 9.45 -9.39
CA HIS A 394 -26.29 9.35 -10.01
C HIS A 394 -26.18 8.03 -10.78
N HIS A 395 -25.53 8.10 -11.94
CA HIS A 395 -25.19 6.96 -12.76
C HIS A 395 -23.73 6.57 -12.54
N LEU A 396 -23.54 5.49 -11.78
CA LEU A 396 -22.25 4.90 -11.53
C LEU A 396 -21.94 3.82 -12.57
N LEU A 397 -20.76 3.89 -13.17
CA LEU A 397 -20.22 2.83 -14.00
C LEU A 397 -18.83 2.45 -13.50
N ILE A 398 -18.69 1.21 -13.06
CA ILE A 398 -17.46 0.67 -12.46
C ILE A 398 -16.95 -0.45 -13.36
N THR A 399 -15.74 -0.31 -13.90
CA THR A 399 -15.09 -1.35 -14.69
C THR A 399 -13.85 -1.85 -13.99
N TYR A 400 -13.65 -3.16 -13.99
CA TYR A 400 -12.48 -3.81 -13.43
C TYR A 400 -11.83 -4.70 -14.48
N ASN A 401 -10.55 -4.47 -14.78
CA ASN A 401 -9.75 -5.28 -15.69
C ASN A 401 -8.38 -5.57 -15.07
N ASP A 402 -8.17 -6.82 -14.64
CA ASP A 402 -6.92 -7.37 -14.12
C ASP A 402 -6.37 -6.66 -12.86
N SER A 403 -5.87 -5.43 -13.01
CA SER A 403 -5.37 -4.57 -11.93
C SER A 403 -5.97 -3.17 -11.91
N ARG A 404 -6.69 -2.76 -12.95
CA ARG A 404 -7.25 -1.42 -13.06
C ARG A 404 -8.73 -1.44 -12.76
N LEU A 405 -9.12 -0.53 -11.89
CA LEU A 405 -10.50 -0.23 -11.62
C LEU A 405 -10.77 1.20 -12.05
N HIS A 406 -11.73 1.40 -12.95
CA HIS A 406 -12.22 2.72 -13.32
C HIS A 406 -13.64 2.91 -12.79
N VAL A 407 -13.90 4.07 -12.20
CA VAL A 407 -15.21 4.47 -11.71
C VAL A 407 -15.58 5.76 -12.40
N TYR A 408 -16.72 5.77 -13.09
CA TYR A 408 -17.31 6.94 -13.74
C TYR A 408 -18.58 7.33 -13.00
N ILE A 409 -18.78 8.62 -12.80
CA ILE A 409 -19.93 9.19 -12.09
C ILE A 409 -20.60 10.21 -13.03
N ASP A 410 -21.79 9.88 -13.53
CA ASP A 410 -22.64 10.69 -14.42
C ASP A 410 -22.05 11.04 -15.80
N SER A 411 -20.73 11.08 -15.94
CA SER A 411 -20.03 11.49 -17.16
C SER A 411 -18.66 10.85 -17.28
N LEU A 412 -18.09 10.89 -18.49
CA LEU A 412 -16.71 10.47 -18.78
C LEU A 412 -15.65 11.30 -18.07
N GLN A 413 -15.93 12.57 -17.82
CA GLN A 413 -14.97 13.53 -17.29
C GLN A 413 -14.80 13.36 -15.78
N ASN A 414 -15.88 12.97 -15.10
CA ASN A 414 -15.86 12.67 -13.67
C ASN A 414 -15.53 11.19 -13.47
N GLN A 415 -14.23 10.88 -13.51
CA GLN A 415 -13.72 9.52 -13.37
C GLN A 415 -12.60 9.42 -12.33
N ILE A 416 -12.54 8.28 -11.67
CA ILE A 416 -11.48 7.92 -10.73
C ILE A 416 -10.91 6.56 -11.12
N THR A 417 -9.58 6.46 -11.14
CA THR A 417 -8.87 5.23 -11.49
C THR A 417 -8.05 4.74 -10.31
N PHE A 418 -8.17 3.46 -10.01
CA PHE A 418 -7.35 2.76 -9.03
C PHE A 418 -6.52 1.69 -9.73
N THR A 419 -5.23 1.60 -9.38
CA THR A 419 -4.33 0.58 -9.90
C THR A 419 -3.83 -0.28 -8.75
N LEU A 420 -4.31 -1.52 -8.70
CA LEU A 420 -3.83 -2.56 -7.81
C LEU A 420 -2.53 -3.13 -8.39
N ASN A 421 -1.41 -2.51 -8.03
CA ASN A 421 -0.09 -2.96 -8.45
C ASN A 421 0.41 -4.16 -7.62
N PRO A 422 1.41 -4.93 -8.11
CA PRO A 422 2.01 -6.02 -7.35
C PRO A 422 2.60 -5.62 -5.99
N GLY A 423 2.93 -4.34 -5.81
CA GLY A 423 3.37 -3.79 -4.53
C GLY A 423 2.32 -3.93 -3.43
N VAL A 424 1.03 -3.78 -3.75
CA VAL A 424 -0.07 -3.94 -2.79
C VAL A 424 -0.02 -5.34 -2.17
N VAL A 425 0.25 -6.38 -2.97
CA VAL A 425 0.37 -7.78 -2.51
C VAL A 425 1.42 -7.94 -1.41
N ILE A 426 2.55 -7.23 -1.53
CA ILE A 426 3.67 -7.30 -0.59
C ILE A 426 3.39 -6.42 0.63
N PHE A 427 3.03 -5.16 0.38
CA PHE A 427 3.05 -4.13 1.40
C PHE A 427 1.76 -4.02 2.20
N GLN A 428 0.63 -4.58 1.74
CA GLN A 428 -0.60 -4.58 2.53
C GLN A 428 -0.49 -5.34 3.86
N LYS A 429 0.43 -6.31 3.95
CA LYS A 429 0.72 -7.05 5.20
C LYS A 429 1.69 -6.32 6.12
N LEU A 430 2.44 -5.36 5.56
CA LEU A 430 3.52 -4.66 6.24
C LEU A 430 3.11 -3.24 6.65
N LEU A 431 2.18 -2.64 5.91
CA LEU A 431 1.70 -1.28 6.09
C LEU A 431 0.21 -1.31 6.42
N PRO A 432 -0.25 -0.48 7.37
CA PRO A 432 -1.67 -0.36 7.68
C PRO A 432 -2.37 0.45 6.58
N LEU A 433 -2.60 -0.13 5.40
CA LEU A 433 -3.10 0.56 4.20
C LEU A 433 -4.45 1.27 4.42
N GLU A 434 -5.29 0.74 5.30
CA GLU A 434 -6.56 1.35 5.73
C GLU A 434 -6.36 2.81 6.18
N LYS A 435 -5.22 3.13 6.81
CA LYS A 435 -4.89 4.48 7.26
C LYS A 435 -4.50 5.44 6.14
N PHE A 436 -4.10 4.91 4.98
CA PHE A 436 -3.63 5.71 3.86
C PHE A 436 -4.73 6.02 2.85
N LYS A 437 -5.97 5.52 3.06
CA LYS A 437 -7.05 5.62 2.07
C LYS A 437 -6.52 5.27 0.67
N ASN A 438 -6.89 6.08 -0.33
CA ASN A 438 -6.43 5.94 -1.72
C ASN A 438 -4.92 6.15 -1.91
N THR A 439 -4.25 6.89 -1.03
CA THR A 439 -2.79 7.15 -1.15
C THR A 439 -1.96 5.90 -0.89
N GLY A 440 -2.51 4.91 -0.17
CA GLY A 440 -1.84 3.66 0.14
C GLY A 440 -1.40 2.90 -1.11
N LEU A 441 -2.23 2.91 -2.16
CA LEU A 441 -1.91 2.30 -3.45
C LEU A 441 -0.68 2.94 -4.11
N THR A 442 -0.57 4.26 -4.01
CA THR A 442 0.57 5.03 -4.57
C THR A 442 1.84 4.74 -3.78
N VAL A 443 1.76 4.72 -2.44
CA VAL A 443 2.89 4.36 -1.58
C VAL A 443 3.38 2.94 -1.87
N CYS A 444 2.47 1.97 -1.99
CA CYS A 444 2.81 0.61 -2.39
C CYS A 444 3.52 0.56 -3.74
N ASN A 445 3.08 1.37 -4.71
CA ASN A 445 3.73 1.46 -6.02
C ASN A 445 5.17 1.97 -5.89
N ILE A 446 5.37 3.08 -5.18
CA ILE A 446 6.69 3.70 -4.98
C ILE A 446 7.63 2.72 -4.28
N LEU A 447 7.19 2.09 -3.19
CA LEU A 447 7.99 1.11 -2.45
C LEU A 447 8.31 -0.13 -3.27
N TYR A 448 7.39 -0.56 -4.13
CA TYR A 448 7.62 -1.68 -5.04
C TYR A 448 8.72 -1.35 -6.05
N TYR A 449 8.64 -0.19 -6.72
CA TYR A 449 9.69 0.23 -7.64
C TYR A 449 11.03 0.48 -6.93
N ALA A 450 11.01 0.99 -5.69
CA ALA A 450 12.22 1.11 -4.87
C ALA A 450 12.85 -0.27 -4.61
N LEU A 451 12.05 -1.26 -4.19
CA LEU A 451 12.49 -2.63 -3.94
C LEU A 451 13.11 -3.28 -5.18
N LEU A 452 12.57 -2.99 -6.36
CA LEU A 452 13.08 -3.51 -7.63
C LEU A 452 14.34 -2.78 -8.11
N PHE A 453 14.41 -1.45 -8.02
CA PHE A 453 15.40 -0.67 -8.77
C PHE A 453 16.53 -0.07 -7.90
N LEU A 454 16.37 0.00 -6.58
CA LEU A 454 17.47 0.35 -5.67
C LEU A 454 18.60 -0.70 -5.68
N PRO A 455 18.34 -2.02 -5.56
CA PRO A 455 19.41 -3.02 -5.59
C PRO A 455 20.20 -2.99 -6.90
N LEU A 456 19.51 -2.79 -8.02
CA LEU A 456 20.15 -2.61 -9.33
C LEU A 456 21.07 -1.39 -9.34
N GLY A 457 20.59 -0.25 -8.86
CA GLY A 457 21.40 0.98 -8.82
C GLY A 457 22.61 0.87 -7.88
N ILE A 458 22.46 0.22 -6.72
CA ILE A 458 23.59 -0.06 -5.81
C ILE A 458 24.63 -0.94 -6.51
N LEU A 459 24.19 -2.04 -7.14
CA LEU A 459 25.08 -2.94 -7.85
C LEU A 459 25.82 -2.23 -8.99
N THR A 460 25.10 -1.45 -9.81
CA THR A 460 25.71 -0.65 -10.89
C THR A 460 26.71 0.36 -10.32
N GLY A 461 26.34 1.09 -9.26
CA GLY A 461 27.22 2.05 -8.61
C GLY A 461 28.52 1.41 -8.09
N LEU A 462 28.42 0.23 -7.46
CA LEU A 462 29.58 -0.52 -6.97
C LEU A 462 30.48 -1.00 -8.12
N VAL A 463 29.90 -1.48 -9.21
CA VAL A 463 30.67 -1.89 -10.41
C VAL A 463 31.43 -0.70 -10.99
N ILE A 464 30.80 0.46 -11.13
CA ILE A 464 31.46 1.68 -11.62
C ILE A 464 32.54 2.14 -10.65
N ALA A 465 32.26 2.11 -9.34
CA ALA A 465 33.20 2.55 -8.33
C ALA A 465 34.47 1.67 -8.27
N LEU A 466 34.35 0.38 -8.56
CA LEU A 466 35.44 -0.59 -8.35
C LEU A 466 36.11 -1.05 -9.65
N SER A 467 35.47 -0.86 -10.81
CA SER A 467 36.05 -1.24 -12.10
C SER A 467 37.04 -0.20 -12.64
N LYS A 468 38.02 -0.66 -13.41
CA LYS A 468 39.01 0.18 -14.11
C LYS A 468 38.60 0.46 -15.56
N TYR A 469 37.31 0.45 -15.87
CA TYR A 469 36.83 0.61 -17.23
C TYR A 469 37.06 2.05 -17.76
N ARG A 470 37.09 2.19 -19.09
CA ARG A 470 37.08 3.51 -19.75
C ARG A 470 35.73 4.20 -19.50
N LEU A 471 35.73 5.53 -19.46
CA LEU A 471 34.53 6.36 -19.25
C LEU A 471 33.34 5.94 -20.14
N ALA A 472 33.58 5.66 -21.42
CA ALA A 472 32.53 5.21 -22.35
C ALA A 472 31.81 3.94 -21.89
N ARG A 473 32.50 3.00 -21.24
CA ARG A 473 31.88 1.76 -20.72
C ARG A 473 31.03 2.01 -19.48
N HIS A 474 31.44 2.93 -18.61
CA HIS A 474 30.61 3.37 -17.49
C HIS A 474 29.33 4.04 -17.99
N ALA A 475 29.43 4.88 -19.03
CA ALA A 475 28.26 5.51 -19.64
C ALA A 475 27.27 4.47 -20.20
N VAL A 476 27.76 3.44 -20.90
CA VAL A 476 26.89 2.34 -21.39
C VAL A 476 26.18 1.64 -20.23
N LEU A 477 26.90 1.27 -19.17
CA LEU A 477 26.30 0.58 -18.03
C LEU A 477 25.24 1.43 -17.31
N ILE A 478 25.47 2.74 -17.20
CA ILE A 478 24.49 3.68 -16.63
C ILE A 478 23.25 3.76 -17.52
N VAL A 479 23.41 3.88 -18.83
CA VAL A 479 22.28 3.92 -19.77
C VAL A 479 21.48 2.62 -19.73
N GLU A 480 22.17 1.47 -19.71
CA GLU A 480 21.54 0.16 -19.61
C GLU A 480 20.73 0.02 -18.31
N SER A 481 21.29 0.38 -17.15
CA SER A 481 20.61 0.19 -15.88
C SER A 481 19.57 1.26 -15.55
N VAL A 482 19.83 2.53 -15.85
CA VAL A 482 18.95 3.66 -15.48
C VAL A 482 17.81 3.83 -16.48
N LEU A 483 18.04 3.56 -17.77
CA LEU A 483 17.03 3.80 -18.81
C LEU A 483 16.49 2.50 -19.39
N LEU A 484 17.36 1.63 -19.90
CA LEU A 484 16.90 0.45 -20.64
C LEU A 484 16.23 -0.59 -19.74
N ALA A 485 16.73 -0.83 -18.53
CA ALA A 485 16.13 -1.81 -17.63
C ALA A 485 14.73 -1.41 -17.13
N PRO A 486 14.49 -0.19 -16.60
CA PRO A 486 13.14 0.26 -16.26
C PRO A 486 12.20 0.27 -17.47
N LEU A 487 12.68 0.71 -18.64
CA LEU A 487 11.88 0.73 -19.86
C LEU A 487 11.49 -0.68 -20.31
N ALA A 488 12.46 -1.60 -20.35
CA ALA A 488 12.22 -2.99 -20.73
C ALA A 488 11.24 -3.68 -19.76
N PHE A 489 11.39 -3.43 -18.46
CA PHE A 489 10.46 -3.95 -17.46
C PHE A 489 9.02 -3.43 -17.69
N GLU A 490 8.85 -2.14 -17.96
CA GLU A 490 7.53 -1.56 -18.21
C GLU A 490 6.92 -2.05 -19.53
N LEU A 491 7.71 -2.19 -20.59
CA LEU A 491 7.25 -2.76 -21.86
C LEU A 491 6.80 -4.21 -21.71
N LEU A 492 7.55 -5.04 -20.96
CA LEU A 492 7.15 -6.42 -20.68
C LEU A 492 5.84 -6.47 -19.88
N ARG A 493 5.64 -5.55 -18.93
CA ARG A 493 4.40 -5.43 -18.15
C ARG A 493 3.22 -5.00 -19.02
N THR A 494 3.44 -4.05 -19.94
CA THR A 494 2.45 -3.63 -20.94
C THR A 494 2.06 -4.79 -21.86
N LEU A 495 3.02 -5.54 -22.38
CA LEU A 495 2.74 -6.71 -23.24
C LEU A 495 1.87 -7.76 -22.56
N ARG A 496 2.05 -7.95 -21.26
CA ARG A 496 1.25 -8.91 -20.50
C ARG A 496 -0.15 -8.40 -20.16
N THR A 497 -0.24 -7.15 -19.72
CA THR A 497 -1.50 -6.59 -19.21
C THR A 497 -2.36 -5.97 -20.32
N GLY A 498 -1.82 -5.75 -21.52
CA GLY A 498 -2.50 -5.11 -22.63
C GLY A 498 -2.69 -3.60 -22.47
N HIS A 499 -2.16 -3.01 -21.40
CA HIS A 499 -2.34 -1.59 -21.10
C HIS A 499 -1.18 -0.70 -21.59
N GLU A 500 -1.46 0.57 -21.80
CA GLU A 500 -0.44 1.57 -22.14
C GLU A 500 0.70 1.64 -21.11
N PRO A 501 1.94 1.87 -21.58
CA PRO A 501 3.11 2.01 -20.71
C PRO A 501 2.94 3.21 -19.78
N ASN A 502 3.15 2.98 -18.49
CA ASN A 502 3.02 4.00 -17.48
C ASN A 502 4.35 4.78 -17.34
N LEU A 503 4.34 6.02 -17.84
CA LEU A 503 5.50 6.92 -17.78
C LEU A 503 5.97 7.17 -16.34
N ALA A 504 5.05 7.31 -15.38
CA ALA A 504 5.41 7.55 -13.99
C ALA A 504 6.14 6.34 -13.37
N SER A 505 5.70 5.12 -13.70
CA SER A 505 6.37 3.88 -13.29
C SER A 505 7.78 3.75 -13.88
N PHE A 506 7.95 4.05 -15.17
CA PHE A 506 9.27 4.12 -15.80
C PHE A 506 10.18 5.14 -15.09
N LEU A 507 9.67 6.36 -14.87
CA LEU A 507 10.42 7.42 -14.21
C LEU A 507 10.79 7.06 -12.76
N LEU A 508 9.91 6.37 -12.02
CA LEU A 508 10.22 5.86 -10.68
C LEU A 508 11.40 4.89 -10.72
N GLY A 509 11.36 3.89 -11.59
CA GLY A 509 12.45 2.92 -11.76
C GLY A 509 13.78 3.59 -12.11
N ALA A 510 13.76 4.48 -13.11
CA ALA A 510 14.93 5.24 -13.54
C ALA A 510 15.50 6.11 -12.40
N THR A 511 14.62 6.81 -11.67
CA THR A 511 15.02 7.69 -10.56
C THR A 511 15.65 6.91 -9.42
N PHE A 512 15.06 5.78 -9.00
CA PHE A 512 15.64 4.96 -7.93
C PHE A 512 16.99 4.38 -8.31
N THR A 513 17.14 3.88 -9.54
CA THR A 513 18.44 3.38 -10.02
C THR A 513 19.47 4.51 -10.06
N ALA A 514 19.13 5.66 -10.66
CA ALA A 514 20.04 6.80 -10.77
C ALA A 514 20.45 7.37 -9.40
N ALA A 515 19.50 7.50 -8.47
CA ALA A 515 19.76 7.99 -7.12
C ALA A 515 20.72 7.05 -6.38
N ALA A 516 20.49 5.74 -6.42
CA ALA A 516 21.37 4.76 -5.81
C ALA A 516 22.78 4.77 -6.42
N VAL A 517 22.91 4.85 -7.75
CA VAL A 517 24.21 4.98 -8.42
C VAL A 517 24.94 6.25 -7.93
N SER A 518 24.26 7.40 -7.93
CA SER A 518 24.84 8.67 -7.49
C SER A 518 25.32 8.63 -6.04
N VAL A 519 24.53 8.06 -5.13
CA VAL A 519 24.89 7.93 -3.70
C VAL A 519 26.19 7.15 -3.54
N ILE A 520 26.33 6.00 -4.23
CA ILE A 520 27.55 5.19 -4.17
C ILE A 520 28.77 5.94 -4.74
N LEU A 521 28.60 6.66 -5.85
CA LEU A 521 29.70 7.39 -6.49
C LEU A 521 30.13 8.63 -5.70
N ILE A 522 29.20 9.33 -5.04
CA ILE A 522 29.51 10.45 -4.14
C ILE A 522 30.24 9.95 -2.90
N GLY A 523 29.77 8.84 -2.31
CA GLY A 523 30.38 8.24 -1.11
C GLY A 523 31.82 7.74 -1.31
N ARG A 524 32.28 7.58 -2.56
CA ARG A 524 33.69 7.29 -2.88
C ARG A 524 34.59 8.54 -2.85
N LYS A 525 34.04 9.72 -3.16
CA LYS A 525 34.80 10.98 -3.24
C LYS A 525 34.98 11.65 -1.86
N LEU A 526 34.19 11.24 -0.87
CA LEU A 526 34.29 11.62 0.54
C LEU A 526 35.04 10.53 1.32
#